data_AF-A0A1C0VXU8-F1
#
_entry.id   AF-A0A1C0VXU8-F1
#
_cell.length_a   1.000
_cell.length_b   1.000
_cell.length_c   1.000
_cell.angle_alpha   90.00
_cell.angle_beta   90.00
_cell.angle_gamma   90.00
#
_symmetry.space_group_name_H-M   'P 1'
#
loop_
_entity.id
_entity.type
_entity.pdbx_description
1 polymer ?
#
loop_
_entity_poly.entity_id
_entity_poly.type
_entity_poly.pdbx_seq_one_letter_code
_entity_poly.pdbx_strand_id
1 'polypeptide(L)'
;MQNPAFLEFLDRLGMVPLFAHHPACKYYHNHIIWIGKVPLCLGCSMMACGIASGIWLLPHLGFMRVLPFSALLCLGVLLYIPAVFQVWIQFKPYKILARFLLGISVVFLGYAGTWLTPWSLGGWILKVGFLAVFYTVWNLTLAIRSQYSTSPCQHCPEGRFPVCSYTIPRIPRLVNKYLSESDGSNPDADEFVKALQSVYGKKLVP
;
A
#
# COMPACT_ATOMS: atom_id res chain seq x y z
N MET A 1 31.78 -2.67 4.47
CA MET A 1 31.25 -3.89 5.11
C MET A 1 29.98 -3.48 5.84
N GLN A 2 28.82 -3.99 5.44
CA GLN A 2 27.55 -3.66 6.11
C GLN A 2 27.46 -4.52 7.36
N ASN A 3 27.49 -3.88 8.53
CA ASN A 3 27.33 -4.55 9.81
C ASN A 3 25.86 -5.00 9.97
N PRO A 4 25.58 -6.28 10.27
CA PRO A 4 24.21 -6.80 10.36
C PRO A 4 23.36 -6.08 11.42
N ALA A 5 23.94 -5.74 12.59
CA ALA A 5 23.26 -4.99 13.63
C ALA A 5 22.90 -3.57 13.19
N PHE A 6 23.74 -2.94 12.37
CA PHE A 6 23.42 -1.64 11.78
C PHE A 6 22.28 -1.71 10.75
N LEU A 7 22.21 -2.80 9.96
CA LEU A 7 21.09 -3.03 9.04
C LEU A 7 19.77 -3.25 9.80
N GLU A 8 19.80 -4.02 10.89
CA GLU A 8 18.63 -4.22 11.74
C GLU A 8 18.17 -2.91 12.40
N PHE A 9 19.10 -2.08 12.86
CA PHE A 9 18.77 -0.75 13.37
C PHE A 9 18.05 0.10 12.31
N LEU A 10 18.56 0.10 11.07
CA LEU A 10 17.93 0.83 9.95
C LEU A 10 16.54 0.27 9.61
N ASP A 11 16.35 -1.04 9.66
CA ASP A 11 15.05 -1.68 9.44
C ASP A 11 14.04 -1.28 10.53
N ARG A 12 14.45 -1.34 11.80
CA ARG A 12 13.62 -0.89 12.93
C ARG A 12 13.31 0.61 12.87
N LEU A 13 14.25 1.44 12.43
CA LEU A 13 14.04 2.87 12.22
C LEU A 13 13.04 3.12 11.08
N GLY A 14 13.09 2.29 10.04
CA GLY A 14 12.23 2.29 8.86
C GLY A 14 10.82 1.71 9.08
N MET A 15 10.43 1.38 10.31
CA MET A 15 9.07 0.91 10.57
C MET A 15 8.02 2.00 10.32
N VAL A 16 7.08 1.71 9.43
CA VAL A 16 5.89 2.53 9.14
C VAL A 16 4.67 2.04 9.93
N PRO A 17 3.63 2.86 10.12
CA PRO A 17 2.42 2.41 10.80
C PRO A 17 1.79 1.20 10.09
N LEU A 18 1.27 0.23 10.85
CA LEU A 18 0.77 -1.06 10.32
C LEU A 18 -0.19 -0.91 9.12
N PHE A 19 -1.07 0.09 9.17
CA PHE A 19 -2.11 0.32 8.15
C PHE A 19 -1.72 1.36 7.10
N ALA A 20 -0.58 2.03 7.26
CA ALA A 20 -0.04 2.98 6.31
C ALA A 20 1.29 2.43 5.79
N HIS A 21 1.28 1.88 4.57
CA HIS A 21 2.51 1.44 3.88
C HIS A 21 3.48 2.60 3.54
N HIS A 22 3.25 3.80 4.07
CA HIS A 22 4.08 4.98 3.89
C HIS A 22 4.26 5.72 5.22
N PRO A 23 5.38 6.45 5.39
CA PRO A 23 5.61 7.30 6.56
C PRO A 23 4.48 8.30 6.77
N ALA A 24 4.01 8.45 8.01
CA ALA A 24 2.99 9.42 8.38
C ALA A 24 3.59 10.84 8.51
N CYS A 25 4.15 11.36 7.42
CA CYS A 25 4.72 12.70 7.35
C CYS A 25 3.91 13.62 6.43
N LYS A 26 4.17 14.93 6.50
CA LYS A 26 3.45 15.95 5.71
C LYS A 26 3.52 15.71 4.20
N TYR A 27 4.61 15.13 3.70
CA TYR A 27 4.78 14.84 2.26
C TYR A 27 3.89 13.68 1.76
N TYR A 28 3.41 12.81 2.66
CA TYR A 28 2.45 11.74 2.36
C TYR A 28 1.02 12.07 2.80
N HIS A 29 0.72 13.32 3.16
CA HIS A 29 -0.63 13.71 3.62
C HIS A 29 -1.74 13.40 2.58
N ASN A 30 -1.40 13.41 1.29
CA ASN A 30 -2.33 13.06 0.20
C ASN A 30 -2.46 11.55 -0.06
N HIS A 31 -1.74 10.73 0.69
CA HIS A 31 -1.75 9.26 0.60
C HIS A 31 -2.29 8.60 1.88
N ILE A 32 -2.60 9.38 2.91
CA ILE A 32 -3.02 8.92 4.22
C ILE A 32 -4.38 9.53 4.58
N ILE A 33 -5.25 8.71 5.16
CA ILE A 33 -6.48 9.13 5.84
C ILE A 33 -6.28 8.87 7.32
N TRP A 34 -6.72 9.81 8.16
CA TRP A 34 -6.68 9.66 9.61
C TRP A 34 -8.06 9.30 10.13
N ILE A 35 -8.16 8.18 10.85
CA ILE A 35 -9.34 7.83 11.64
C ILE A 35 -8.94 7.94 13.10
N GLY A 36 -9.31 9.03 13.75
CA GLY A 36 -8.80 9.39 15.06
C GLY A 36 -7.26 9.52 15.05
N LYS A 37 -6.57 8.68 15.82
CA LYS A 37 -5.10 8.65 15.92
C LYS A 37 -4.43 7.64 14.99
N VAL A 38 -5.21 6.89 14.19
CA VAL A 38 -4.69 5.81 13.35
C VAL A 38 -4.54 6.29 11.90
N PRO A 39 -3.31 6.34 11.35
CA PRO A 39 -3.09 6.64 9.94
C PRO A 39 -3.34 5.39 9.09
N LEU A 40 -4.21 5.52 8.09
CA LEU A 40 -4.53 4.47 7.13
C LEU A 40 -4.07 4.86 5.73
N CYS A 41 -3.63 3.88 4.94
CA CYS A 41 -3.37 4.08 3.52
C CYS A 41 -4.68 4.43 2.79
N LEU A 42 -4.76 5.66 2.27
CA LEU A 42 -5.92 6.15 1.53
C LEU A 42 -6.33 5.19 0.41
N GLY A 43 -5.35 4.67 -0.32
CA GLY A 43 -5.60 3.75 -1.43
C GLY A 43 -6.19 2.42 -0.99
N CYS A 44 -5.60 1.78 0.03
CA CYS A 44 -6.05 0.47 0.51
C CYS A 44 -7.40 0.59 1.22
N SER A 45 -7.59 1.61 2.06
CA SER A 45 -8.85 1.84 2.77
C SER A 45 -10.00 2.09 1.80
N MET A 46 -9.82 2.98 0.82
CA MET A 46 -10.90 3.27 -0.13
C MET A 46 -11.19 2.10 -1.07
N MET A 47 -10.17 1.34 -1.47
CA MET A 47 -10.36 0.07 -2.19
C MET A 47 -11.19 -0.91 -1.37
N ALA A 48 -10.83 -1.15 -0.11
CA ALA A 48 -11.54 -2.07 0.77
C ALA A 48 -13.00 -1.64 1.00
N CYS A 49 -13.25 -0.34 1.23
CA CYS A 49 -14.60 0.23 1.30
C CYS A 49 -15.39 0.00 0.00
N GLY A 50 -14.75 0.19 -1.15
CA GLY A 50 -15.34 -0.06 -2.47
C GLY A 50 -15.71 -1.53 -2.67
N ILE A 51 -14.82 -2.46 -2.33
CA ILE A 51 -15.07 -3.90 -2.39
C ILE A 51 -16.25 -4.27 -1.47
N ALA A 52 -16.24 -3.81 -0.22
CA ALA A 52 -17.33 -4.06 0.72
C ALA A 52 -18.67 -3.52 0.20
N SER A 53 -18.66 -2.31 -0.36
CA SER A 53 -19.85 -1.70 -0.97
C SER A 53 -20.32 -2.49 -2.20
N GLY A 54 -19.40 -2.92 -3.07
CA GLY A 54 -19.72 -3.75 -4.23
C GLY A 54 -20.37 -5.07 -3.84
N ILE A 55 -19.82 -5.78 -2.84
CA ILE A 55 -20.38 -7.04 -2.31
C ILE A 55 -21.77 -6.79 -1.73
N TRP A 56 -21.94 -5.72 -0.96
CA TRP A 56 -23.23 -5.34 -0.39
C TRP A 56 -24.26 -4.98 -1.46
N LEU A 57 -23.85 -4.34 -2.57
CA LEU A 57 -24.72 -3.99 -3.69
C LEU A 57 -25.15 -5.21 -4.53
N LEU A 58 -24.33 -6.26 -4.64
CA LEU A 58 -24.64 -7.45 -5.44
C LEU A 58 -26.02 -8.07 -5.16
N PRO A 59 -26.43 -8.37 -3.90
CA PRO A 59 -27.75 -8.92 -3.63
C PRO A 59 -28.87 -7.93 -3.94
N HIS A 60 -28.67 -6.62 -3.82
CA HIS A 60 -29.68 -5.63 -4.20
C HIS A 60 -29.86 -5.52 -5.71
N LEU A 61 -28.76 -5.67 -6.46
CA LEU A 61 -28.78 -5.78 -7.91
C LEU A 61 -29.28 -7.16 -8.39
N GLY A 62 -29.17 -8.21 -7.56
CA GLY A 62 -29.67 -9.56 -7.85
C GLY A 62 -31.14 -9.77 -7.45
N PHE A 63 -31.61 -9.09 -6.40
CA PHE A 63 -33.02 -9.02 -6.02
C PHE A 63 -33.80 -8.26 -7.09
N MET A 64 -33.17 -7.25 -7.69
CA MET A 64 -33.58 -6.63 -8.95
C MET A 64 -33.05 -7.44 -10.14
N ARG A 65 -33.57 -8.65 -10.40
CA ARG A 65 -33.22 -9.66 -11.47
C ARG A 65 -33.03 -9.17 -12.93
N VAL A 66 -32.80 -7.89 -13.19
CA VAL A 66 -32.96 -7.19 -14.45
C VAL A 66 -31.64 -6.98 -15.20
N LEU A 67 -30.48 -6.96 -14.53
CA LEU A 67 -29.23 -6.59 -15.22
C LEU A 67 -28.61 -7.80 -15.95
N PRO A 68 -28.54 -7.78 -17.29
CA PRO A 68 -27.87 -8.83 -18.05
C PRO A 68 -26.37 -8.82 -17.75
N PHE A 69 -25.71 -9.97 -17.98
CA PHE A 69 -24.25 -10.13 -17.87
C PHE A 69 -23.49 -8.96 -18.53
N SER A 70 -23.91 -8.56 -19.73
CA SER A 70 -23.30 -7.46 -20.48
C SER A 70 -23.40 -6.12 -19.74
N ALA A 71 -24.54 -5.82 -19.11
CA ALA A 71 -24.71 -4.57 -18.37
C ALA A 71 -23.81 -4.50 -17.14
N LEU A 72 -23.69 -5.60 -16.38
CA LEU A 72 -22.81 -5.64 -15.21
C LEU A 72 -21.33 -5.56 -15.61
N LEU A 73 -20.95 -6.22 -16.70
CA LEU A 73 -19.61 -6.12 -17.27
C LEU A 73 -19.30 -4.69 -17.73
N CYS A 74 -20.19 -4.07 -18.51
CA CYS A 74 -20.06 -2.67 -18.96
C CYS A 74 -19.97 -1.71 -17.76
N LEU A 75 -20.81 -1.88 -16.75
CA LEU A 75 -20.78 -1.06 -15.53
C LEU A 75 -19.44 -1.24 -14.80
N GLY A 76 -18.96 -2.48 -14.65
CA GLY A 76 -17.64 -2.75 -14.07
C GLY A 76 -16.51 -2.05 -14.82
N VAL A 77 -16.51 -2.09 -16.16
CA VAL A 77 -15.52 -1.38 -16.98
C VAL A 77 -15.65 0.14 -16.83
N LEU A 78 -16.86 0.69 -16.83
CA LEU A 78 -17.08 2.13 -16.64
C LEU A 78 -16.56 2.61 -15.27
N LEU A 79 -16.80 1.84 -14.22
CA LEU A 79 -16.31 2.14 -12.86
C LEU A 79 -14.79 2.00 -12.72
N TYR A 80 -14.13 1.26 -13.63
CA TYR A 80 -12.68 1.13 -13.69
C TYR A 80 -12.00 2.38 -14.29
N ILE A 81 -12.65 3.07 -15.23
CA ILE A 81 -12.08 4.20 -15.99
C ILE A 81 -11.46 5.28 -15.09
N PRO A 82 -12.11 5.75 -13.99
CA PRO A 82 -11.52 6.74 -13.10
C PRO A 82 -10.15 6.34 -12.53
N ALA A 83 -9.91 5.05 -12.30
CA ALA A 83 -8.65 4.52 -11.79
C ALA A 83 -7.51 4.61 -12.81
N VAL A 84 -7.82 4.46 -14.10
CA VAL A 84 -6.85 4.67 -15.19
C VAL A 84 -6.46 6.15 -15.24
N PHE A 85 -7.45 7.04 -15.22
CA PHE A 85 -7.20 8.49 -15.22
C PHE A 85 -6.49 9.01 -13.96
N GLN A 86 -6.54 8.26 -12.86
CA GLN A 86 -5.88 8.58 -11.60
C GLN A 86 -4.34 8.61 -11.68
N VAL A 87 -3.75 8.19 -12.80
CA VAL A 87 -2.31 8.36 -13.06
C VAL A 87 -1.99 9.83 -13.31
N TRP A 88 -2.82 10.53 -14.08
CA TRP A 88 -2.62 11.95 -14.42
C TRP A 88 -3.25 12.90 -13.38
N ILE A 89 -4.35 12.48 -12.73
CA ILE A 89 -5.07 13.32 -11.76
C ILE A 89 -4.66 12.92 -10.33
N GLN A 90 -3.70 13.65 -9.74
CA GLN A 90 -3.17 13.39 -8.38
C GLN A 90 -3.90 14.11 -7.24
N PHE A 91 -5.07 14.71 -7.50
CA PHE A 91 -5.86 15.40 -6.48
C PHE A 91 -6.51 14.41 -5.49
N LYS A 92 -6.48 14.74 -4.19
CA LYS A 92 -6.86 13.83 -3.09
C LYS A 92 -8.28 13.26 -3.20
N PRO A 93 -9.37 14.05 -3.36
CA PRO A 93 -10.71 13.50 -3.46
C PRO A 93 -10.93 12.71 -4.76
N TYR A 94 -10.29 13.10 -5.86
CA TYR A 94 -10.31 12.28 -7.08
C TYR A 94 -9.70 10.90 -6.84
N LYS A 95 -8.55 10.84 -6.14
CA LYS A 95 -7.91 9.58 -5.74
C LYS A 95 -8.81 8.75 -4.81
N ILE A 96 -9.52 9.38 -3.88
CA ILE A 96 -10.50 8.69 -3.02
C ILE A 96 -11.60 8.04 -3.88
N LEU A 97 -12.25 8.83 -4.73
CA LEU A 97 -13.33 8.37 -5.61
C LEU A 97 -12.83 7.25 -6.53
N ALA A 98 -11.72 7.46 -7.23
CA ALA A 98 -11.17 6.49 -8.17
C ALA A 98 -10.85 5.15 -7.51
N ARG A 99 -10.32 5.14 -6.28
CA ARG A 99 -10.02 3.90 -5.55
C ARG A 99 -11.25 3.20 -5.00
N PHE A 100 -12.24 3.97 -4.57
CA PHE A 100 -13.51 3.43 -4.16
C PHE A 100 -14.26 2.77 -5.33
N LEU A 101 -14.37 3.47 -6.46
CA LEU A 101 -15.01 2.93 -7.68
C LEU A 101 -14.26 1.73 -8.24
N LEU A 102 -12.92 1.72 -8.18
CA LEU A 102 -12.11 0.56 -8.53
C LEU A 102 -12.46 -0.67 -7.68
N GLY A 103 -12.67 -0.51 -6.37
CA GLY A 103 -13.09 -1.60 -5.50
C GLY A 103 -14.44 -2.21 -5.91
N ILE A 104 -15.41 -1.36 -6.25
CA ILE A 104 -16.73 -1.82 -6.76
C ILE A 104 -16.56 -2.51 -8.11
N SER A 105 -15.77 -1.93 -9.01
CA SER A 105 -15.47 -2.47 -10.34
C SER A 105 -14.91 -3.89 -10.26
N VAL A 106 -13.94 -4.14 -9.38
CA VAL A 106 -13.34 -5.47 -9.18
C VAL A 106 -14.40 -6.50 -8.80
N VAL A 107 -15.33 -6.15 -7.91
CA VAL A 107 -16.42 -7.05 -7.51
C VAL A 107 -17.36 -7.33 -8.68
N PHE A 108 -17.78 -6.31 -9.43
CA PHE A 108 -18.70 -6.47 -10.55
C PHE A 108 -18.09 -7.26 -11.70
N LEU A 109 -16.85 -6.95 -12.08
CA LEU A 109 -16.11 -7.68 -13.11
C LEU A 109 -15.86 -9.12 -12.68
N GLY A 110 -15.42 -9.33 -11.43
CA GLY A 110 -15.20 -10.67 -10.88
C GLY A 110 -16.48 -11.50 -10.88
N TYR A 111 -17.58 -10.95 -10.38
CA TYR A 111 -18.88 -11.64 -10.36
C TYR A 111 -19.39 -11.92 -11.78
N ALA A 112 -19.35 -10.95 -12.69
CA ALA A 112 -19.78 -11.14 -14.07
C ALA A 112 -18.93 -12.20 -14.80
N GLY A 113 -17.59 -12.09 -14.74
CA GLY A 113 -16.68 -12.97 -15.46
C GLY A 113 -16.64 -14.40 -14.91
N THR A 114 -16.81 -14.57 -13.59
CA THR A 114 -16.68 -15.89 -12.95
C THR A 114 -18.01 -16.55 -12.60
N TRP A 115 -18.97 -15.80 -12.05
CA TRP A 115 -20.21 -16.38 -11.52
C TRP A 115 -21.34 -16.45 -12.54
N LEU A 116 -21.48 -15.41 -13.39
CA LEU A 116 -22.54 -15.38 -14.42
C LEU A 116 -22.20 -16.21 -15.66
N THR A 117 -20.96 -16.65 -15.82
CA THR A 117 -20.56 -17.51 -16.95
C THR A 117 -20.98 -18.98 -16.70
N PRO A 118 -21.47 -19.70 -17.73
CA PRO A 118 -21.93 -21.09 -17.56
C PRO A 118 -20.86 -22.04 -16.99
N TRP A 119 -21.29 -23.16 -16.41
CA TRP A 119 -20.42 -24.25 -15.93
C TRP A 119 -20.06 -25.28 -17.02
N SER A 120 -20.35 -24.98 -18.28
CA SER A 120 -19.95 -25.81 -19.43
C SER A 120 -18.46 -25.66 -19.75
N LEU A 121 -17.92 -26.55 -20.58
CA LEU A 121 -16.54 -26.46 -21.06
C LEU A 121 -16.25 -25.09 -21.71
N GLY A 122 -17.17 -24.60 -22.55
CA GLY A 122 -17.06 -23.25 -23.14
C GLY A 122 -17.09 -22.13 -22.08
N GLY A 123 -17.88 -22.28 -21.03
CA GLY A 123 -17.90 -21.34 -19.92
C GLY A 123 -16.60 -21.32 -19.11
N TRP A 124 -15.92 -22.46 -18.93
CA TRP A 124 -14.59 -22.52 -18.32
C TRP A 124 -13.52 -21.84 -19.17
N ILE A 125 -13.55 -22.03 -20.51
CA ILE A 125 -12.66 -21.31 -21.44
C ILE A 125 -12.85 -19.80 -21.27
N LEU A 126 -14.09 -19.32 -21.18
CA LEU A 126 -14.38 -17.90 -20.96
C LEU A 126 -13.87 -17.39 -19.60
N LYS A 127 -14.04 -18.16 -18.51
CA LYS A 127 -13.52 -17.81 -17.18
C LYS A 127 -11.99 -17.66 -17.19
N VAL A 128 -11.28 -18.63 -17.77
CA VAL A 128 -9.81 -18.60 -17.88
C VAL A 128 -9.36 -17.42 -18.74
N GLY A 129 -10.02 -17.20 -19.89
CA GLY A 129 -9.74 -16.06 -20.76
C GLY A 129 -9.96 -14.73 -20.04
N PHE A 130 -11.06 -14.59 -19.30
CA PHE A 130 -11.35 -13.41 -18.48
C PHE A 130 -10.28 -13.17 -17.42
N LEU A 131 -9.87 -14.20 -16.66
CA LEU A 131 -8.82 -14.08 -15.65
C LEU A 131 -7.48 -13.67 -16.26
N ALA A 132 -7.12 -14.22 -17.42
CA ALA A 132 -5.91 -13.85 -18.15
C ALA A 132 -5.92 -12.38 -18.60
N VAL A 133 -7.04 -11.90 -19.15
CA VAL A 133 -7.22 -10.49 -19.54
C VAL A 133 -7.16 -9.59 -18.30
N PHE A 134 -7.88 -9.94 -17.22
CA PHE A 134 -7.89 -9.19 -15.98
C PHE A 134 -6.48 -9.07 -15.38
N TYR A 135 -5.75 -10.18 -15.30
CA TYR A 135 -4.36 -10.21 -14.83
C TYR A 135 -3.43 -9.35 -15.71
N THR A 136 -3.59 -9.41 -17.02
CA THR A 136 -2.79 -8.61 -17.97
C THR A 136 -3.05 -7.12 -17.78
N VAL A 137 -4.32 -6.70 -17.73
CA VAL A 137 -4.72 -5.30 -17.52
C VAL A 137 -4.24 -4.79 -16.15
N TRP A 138 -4.34 -5.62 -15.11
CA TRP A 138 -3.83 -5.32 -13.78
C TRP A 138 -2.33 -5.01 -13.80
N ASN A 139 -1.53 -5.90 -14.38
CA ASN A 139 -0.07 -5.72 -14.47
C ASN A 139 0.30 -4.51 -15.32
N LEU A 140 -0.35 -4.29 -16.46
CA LEU A 140 -0.13 -3.11 -17.30
C LEU A 140 -0.41 -1.82 -16.53
N THR A 141 -1.50 -1.79 -15.77
CA THR A 141 -1.89 -0.60 -14.99
C THR A 141 -0.92 -0.35 -13.84
N LEU A 142 -0.43 -1.40 -13.19
CA LEU A 142 0.63 -1.28 -12.19
C LEU A 142 1.94 -0.77 -12.81
N ALA A 143 2.32 -1.27 -13.99
CA ALA A 143 3.53 -0.87 -14.69
C ALA A 143 3.47 0.61 -15.14
N ILE A 144 2.35 1.04 -15.73
CA ILE A 144 2.14 2.45 -16.08
C ILE A 144 2.24 3.29 -14.80
N ARG A 145 1.55 2.89 -13.74
CA ARG A 145 1.55 3.67 -12.52
C ARG A 145 2.93 3.78 -11.87
N SER A 146 3.72 2.71 -11.85
CA SER A 146 5.07 2.75 -11.25
C SER A 146 6.00 3.71 -11.98
N GLN A 147 5.83 3.88 -13.30
CA GLN A 147 6.58 4.84 -14.11
C GLN A 147 6.21 6.30 -13.79
N TYR A 148 4.92 6.58 -13.55
CA TYR A 148 4.46 7.96 -13.31
C TYR A 148 4.37 8.36 -11.84
N SER A 149 4.36 7.40 -10.89
CA SER A 149 4.32 7.70 -9.47
C SER A 149 5.72 7.95 -8.92
N THR A 150 6.21 9.18 -9.01
CA THR A 150 7.43 9.57 -8.29
C THR A 150 7.16 9.57 -6.79
N SER A 151 8.03 8.87 -6.03
CA SER A 151 7.92 8.87 -4.58
C SER A 151 8.29 10.27 -4.06
N PRO A 152 7.45 10.90 -3.20
CA PRO A 152 7.80 12.17 -2.56
C PRO A 152 9.15 12.13 -1.81
N CYS A 153 9.62 10.93 -1.41
CA CYS A 153 10.89 10.75 -0.72
C CYS A 153 12.13 10.89 -1.61
N GLN A 154 12.04 10.73 -2.93
CA GLN A 154 13.22 10.74 -3.80
C GLN A 154 13.94 12.10 -3.82
N HIS A 155 13.16 13.18 -3.75
CA HIS A 155 13.63 14.58 -3.81
C HIS A 155 13.22 15.37 -2.55
N CYS A 156 13.03 14.68 -1.43
CA CYS A 156 12.59 15.31 -0.19
C CYS A 156 13.73 16.15 0.42
N PRO A 157 13.51 17.44 0.75
CA PRO A 157 14.52 18.29 1.38
C PRO A 157 14.82 17.88 2.83
N GLU A 158 13.93 17.10 3.45
CA GLU A 158 14.06 16.64 4.84
C GLU A 158 14.80 15.29 4.99
N GLY A 159 15.55 14.90 3.95
CA GLY A 159 16.31 13.65 3.89
C GLY A 159 15.55 12.50 3.23
N ARG A 160 16.22 11.34 3.17
CA ARG A 160 15.70 10.13 2.52
C ARG A 160 15.33 9.09 3.56
N PHE A 161 14.13 8.53 3.44
CA PHE A 161 13.69 7.43 4.29
C PHE A 161 14.70 6.25 4.18
N PRO A 162 15.11 5.60 5.30
CA PRO A 162 14.58 5.71 6.67
C PRO A 162 15.22 6.79 7.55
N VAL A 163 16.14 7.63 7.05
CA VAL A 163 16.81 8.71 7.81
C VAL A 163 16.29 10.07 7.34
N CYS A 164 15.14 10.50 7.89
CA CYS A 164 14.51 11.78 7.55
C CYS A 164 13.83 12.40 8.76
N SER A 165 13.32 13.63 8.63
CA SER A 165 12.61 14.36 9.70
C SER A 165 11.54 13.55 10.45
N TYR A 166 10.86 12.63 9.77
CA TYR A 166 9.84 11.76 10.36
C TYR A 166 10.42 10.75 11.35
N THR A 167 11.60 10.21 11.06
CA THR A 167 12.24 9.16 11.87
C THR A 167 13.28 9.70 12.84
N ILE A 168 13.83 10.90 12.61
CA ILE A 168 14.83 11.56 13.48
C ILE A 168 14.43 11.53 14.97
N PRO A 169 13.18 11.87 15.38
CA PRO A 169 12.78 11.83 16.78
C PRO A 169 12.83 10.42 17.42
N ARG A 170 12.89 9.36 16.61
CA ARG A 170 12.98 7.96 17.06
C ARG A 170 14.42 7.53 17.28
N ILE A 171 15.39 8.16 16.62
CA ILE A 171 16.81 7.77 16.68
C ILE A 171 17.32 7.73 18.13
N PRO A 172 17.16 8.78 18.97
CA PRO A 172 17.67 8.74 20.34
C PRO A 172 17.03 7.63 21.18
N ARG A 173 15.74 7.32 20.94
CA ARG A 173 15.02 6.26 21.67
C ARG A 173 15.56 4.88 21.31
N LEU A 174 15.78 4.63 20.01
CA LEU A 174 16.38 3.38 19.53
C LEU A 174 17.82 3.24 20.03
N VAL A 175 18.64 4.29 19.93
CA VAL A 175 20.02 4.28 20.43
C VAL A 175 20.06 3.99 21.93
N ASN A 176 19.24 4.67 22.73
CA ASN A 176 19.19 4.42 24.17
C ASN A 176 18.76 2.98 24.50
N LYS A 177 17.84 2.41 23.72
CA LYS A 177 17.45 1.01 23.86
C LYS A 177 18.63 0.07 23.61
N TYR A 178 19.34 0.24 22.50
CA TYR A 178 20.52 -0.57 22.18
C TYR A 178 21.65 -0.38 23.22
N LEU A 179 21.84 0.83 23.75
CA LEU A 179 22.79 1.07 24.84
C LEU A 179 22.38 0.35 26.14
N SER A 180 21.10 0.33 26.49
CA SER A 180 20.62 -0.38 27.68
C SER A 180 20.66 -1.91 27.56
N GLU A 181 20.63 -2.43 26.33
CA GLU A 181 20.70 -3.87 26.04
C GLU A 181 22.14 -4.34 25.78
N SER A 182 23.12 -3.44 25.75
CA SER A 182 24.54 -3.78 25.55
C SER A 182 25.22 -4.10 26.89
N ASP A 183 24.96 -5.30 27.39
CA ASP A 183 25.52 -5.81 28.66
C ASP A 183 26.31 -7.13 28.49
N GLY A 184 26.58 -7.56 27.25
CA GLY A 184 27.19 -8.85 26.95
C GLY A 184 26.18 -9.99 26.72
N SER A 185 24.89 -9.80 27.03
CA SER A 185 23.84 -10.82 26.83
C SER A 185 23.17 -10.73 25.46
N ASN A 186 23.17 -9.55 24.83
CA ASN A 186 22.61 -9.30 23.51
C ASN A 186 23.72 -8.98 22.49
N PRO A 187 24.17 -9.96 21.69
CA PRO A 187 25.27 -9.77 20.76
C PRO A 187 24.98 -8.70 19.69
N ASP A 188 23.72 -8.56 19.27
CA ASP A 188 23.32 -7.56 18.27
C ASP A 188 23.43 -6.14 18.84
N ALA A 189 23.04 -5.97 20.10
CA ALA A 189 23.16 -4.68 20.78
C ALA A 189 24.63 -4.30 21.04
N ASP A 190 25.44 -5.26 21.47
CA ASP A 190 26.87 -5.05 21.67
C ASP A 190 27.59 -4.72 20.36
N GLU A 191 27.24 -5.41 19.27
CA GLU A 191 27.79 -5.14 17.95
C GLU A 191 27.40 -3.73 17.46
N PHE A 192 26.13 -3.34 17.62
CA PHE A 192 25.67 -2.00 17.28
C PHE A 192 26.42 -0.92 18.07
N VAL A 193 26.57 -1.08 19.39
CA VAL A 193 27.26 -0.11 20.25
C VAL A 193 28.74 -0.02 19.90
N LYS A 194 29.41 -1.14 19.63
CA LYS A 194 30.81 -1.15 19.13
C LYS A 194 30.93 -0.44 17.79
N ALA A 195 30.02 -0.70 16.86
CA ALA A 195 29.99 -0.02 15.56
C ALA A 195 29.81 1.50 15.75
N LEU A 196 28.87 1.91 16.62
CA LEU A 196 28.62 3.31 16.95
C LEU A 196 29.86 3.97 17.57
N GLN A 197 30.52 3.34 18.53
CA GLN A 197 31.75 3.84 19.15
C GLN A 197 32.90 4.00 18.16
N SER A 198 33.03 3.07 17.19
CA SER A 198 34.08 3.17 16.15
C SER A 198 33.89 4.38 15.23
N VAL A 199 32.65 4.81 15.00
CA VAL A 199 32.33 6.01 14.20
C VAL A 199 32.55 7.30 15.00
N TYR A 200 32.18 7.32 16.28
CA TYR A 200 32.24 8.53 17.10
C TYR A 200 33.57 8.74 17.85
N GLY A 201 34.52 7.79 17.76
CA GLY A 201 35.87 7.92 18.34
C GLY A 201 35.90 8.07 19.87
N LYS A 202 34.78 7.84 20.56
CA LYS A 202 34.63 7.96 22.03
C LYS A 202 33.86 6.76 22.58
N LYS A 203 34.25 6.32 23.79
CA LYS A 203 33.43 5.40 24.59
C LYS A 203 32.10 6.09 24.90
N LEU A 204 31.00 5.50 24.43
CA LEU A 204 29.63 5.94 24.69
C LEU A 204 29.04 5.32 25.96
N VAL A 205 29.87 4.65 26.76
CA VAL A 205 29.50 3.98 28.00
C VAL A 205 30.05 4.81 29.17
N PRO A 206 29.23 5.23 30.14
CA PRO A 206 29.70 5.76 31.42
C PRO A 206 30.56 4.75 32.18
#